data_AF-A0A5P4NKM8-F1
#
_entry.id   AF-A0A5P4NKM8-F1
#
_cell.length_a   1.000
_cell.length_b   1.000
_cell.length_c   1.000
_cell.angle_alpha   90.00
_cell.angle_beta   90.00
_cell.angle_gamma   90.00
#
_symmetry.space_group_name_H-M   'P 1'
#
loop_
_entity.id
_entity.type
_entity.pdbx_description
1 polymer ?
#
loop_
_entity_poly.entity_id
_entity_poly.type
_entity_poly.pdbx_seq_one_letter_code
_entity_poly.pdbx_strand_id
1 'polypeptide(L)'
;MAAAAGGGGGSGGSSSAQAAEQQTVEYKDSWSDIAFIGLCRTAYGNIAGWQSSRSWTDGPETFRGMVEVSRALMRGRTAAQQRDAVIAGFPEVPAWFRQLFPYSKWGAEVNAKITPAFFTWLVGPMQTGPAVIDGQQQMSAVKIERCRYLAESGCAAMCVNLCKAPCQKFFTDELGMPLTMKPNFEDFSCEMVFGERPPLLEDDPVFNQPCLAACATAKASGKGERCHKLV
;
A
#
# COMPACT_ATOMS: atom_id res chain seq x y z
N MET A 1 4.51 69.03 -14.75
CA MET A 1 3.05 69.14 -14.52
C MET A 1 2.36 68.00 -15.26
N ALA A 2 1.60 67.19 -14.50
CA ALA A 2 0.57 66.20 -14.88
C ALA A 2 0.87 65.22 -16.04
N ALA A 3 1.22 63.95 -15.79
CA ALA A 3 0.41 62.82 -15.29
C ALA A 3 -0.21 61.99 -16.43
N ALA A 4 0.33 60.78 -16.60
CA ALA A 4 -0.07 59.77 -17.57
C ALA A 4 -1.21 58.88 -17.03
N ALA A 5 -2.12 58.48 -17.91
CA ALA A 5 -3.18 57.52 -17.67
C ALA A 5 -2.75 56.11 -18.06
N GLY A 6 -3.27 55.09 -17.37
CA GLY A 6 -3.33 53.73 -17.91
C GLY A 6 -3.28 52.59 -16.88
N GLY A 7 -4.45 52.22 -16.37
CA GLY A 7 -4.99 50.85 -16.27
C GLY A 7 -4.21 49.70 -15.60
N GLY A 8 -4.92 48.92 -14.77
CA GLY A 8 -4.57 47.53 -14.50
C GLY A 8 -4.99 47.06 -13.11
N GLY A 9 -6.09 46.31 -13.02
CA GLY A 9 -6.55 45.68 -11.78
C GLY A 9 -5.66 44.54 -11.33
N GLY A 10 -5.73 44.25 -10.03
CA GLY A 10 -5.06 43.11 -9.40
C GLY A 10 -5.74 42.78 -8.08
N SER A 11 -6.72 41.87 -8.15
CA SER A 11 -7.43 41.26 -7.03
C SER A 11 -6.47 40.41 -6.19
N GLY A 12 -6.20 40.85 -4.95
CA GLY A 12 -5.44 40.09 -3.95
C GLY A 12 -6.25 38.93 -3.39
N GLY A 13 -5.73 37.72 -3.59
CA GLY A 13 -6.34 36.46 -3.21
C GLY A 13 -6.55 36.28 -1.71
N SER A 14 -7.69 35.67 -1.38
CA SER A 14 -7.92 35.04 -0.08
C SER A 14 -7.83 33.53 -0.29
N SER A 15 -6.77 32.95 0.27
CA SER A 15 -6.45 31.53 0.26
C SER A 15 -7.54 30.70 0.97
N SER A 16 -8.38 30.01 0.22
CA SER A 16 -9.16 28.87 0.72
C SER A 16 -8.33 27.59 0.56
N ALA A 17 -7.85 27.08 1.69
CA ALA A 17 -7.34 25.72 1.79
C ALA A 17 -8.47 24.75 1.44
N GLN A 18 -8.46 24.24 0.22
CA GLN A 18 -9.34 23.14 -0.19
C GLN A 18 -8.84 21.88 0.50
N ALA A 19 -9.59 21.42 1.50
CA ALA A 19 -9.48 20.04 1.96
C ALA A 19 -9.69 19.14 0.73
N ALA A 20 -8.68 18.34 0.39
CA ALA A 20 -8.73 17.43 -0.75
C ALA A 20 -9.97 16.55 -0.61
N GLU A 21 -10.92 16.72 -1.53
CA GLU A 21 -12.09 15.86 -1.65
C GLU A 21 -11.60 14.44 -1.88
N GLN A 22 -11.77 13.57 -0.88
CA GLN A 22 -11.31 12.19 -0.95
C GLN A 22 -12.09 11.50 -2.07
N GLN A 23 -11.40 11.14 -3.15
CA GLN A 23 -12.01 10.41 -4.26
C GLN A 23 -12.72 9.15 -3.73
N THR A 24 -14.03 9.06 -3.96
CA THR A 24 -14.81 7.87 -3.66
C THR A 24 -14.65 6.88 -4.80
N VAL A 25 -13.82 5.85 -4.60
CA VAL A 25 -13.71 4.72 -5.52
C VAL A 25 -14.68 3.63 -5.07
N GLU A 26 -15.59 3.23 -5.95
CA GLU A 26 -16.44 2.05 -5.75
C GLU A 26 -15.65 0.80 -6.16
N TYR A 27 -15.39 -0.10 -5.22
CA TYR A 27 -14.73 -1.38 -5.48
C TYR A 27 -15.79 -2.44 -5.83
N LYS A 28 -15.76 -2.96 -7.05
CA LYS A 28 -16.71 -3.95 -7.53
C LYS A 28 -16.07 -5.34 -7.50
N ASP A 29 -16.55 -6.19 -6.60
CA ASP A 29 -16.06 -7.55 -6.44
C ASP A 29 -16.86 -8.53 -7.30
N SER A 30 -16.17 -9.24 -8.19
CA SER A 30 -16.69 -10.44 -8.83
C SER A 30 -16.73 -11.61 -7.85
N TRP A 31 -17.43 -12.69 -8.20
CA TRP A 31 -17.47 -13.90 -7.36
C TRP A 31 -16.08 -14.51 -7.14
N SER A 32 -15.17 -14.42 -8.12
CA SER A 32 -13.78 -14.88 -7.97
C SER A 32 -12.99 -13.98 -7.03
N ASP A 33 -13.23 -12.67 -7.07
CA ASP A 33 -12.59 -11.72 -6.14
C ASP A 33 -13.01 -12.04 -4.71
N ILE A 34 -14.30 -12.27 -4.47
CA ILE A 34 -14.82 -12.67 -3.15
C ILE A 34 -14.16 -13.96 -2.67
N ALA A 35 -13.98 -14.95 -3.55
CA ALA A 35 -13.28 -16.19 -3.21
C ALA A 35 -11.81 -15.94 -2.82
N PHE A 36 -11.07 -15.14 -3.60
CA PHE A 36 -9.67 -14.82 -3.28
C PHE A 36 -9.54 -13.99 -2.00
N ILE A 37 -10.41 -13.01 -1.77
CA ILE A 37 -10.50 -12.29 -0.50
C ILE A 37 -10.77 -13.26 0.65
N GLY A 38 -11.67 -14.23 0.46
CA GLY A 38 -11.97 -15.29 1.42
C GLY A 38 -10.75 -16.15 1.75
N LEU A 39 -9.92 -16.50 0.76
CA LEU A 39 -8.66 -17.21 0.97
C LEU A 39 -7.66 -16.37 1.78
N CYS A 40 -7.46 -15.11 1.43
CA CYS A 40 -6.60 -14.20 2.19
C CYS A 40 -7.10 -14.02 3.63
N ARG A 41 -8.41 -13.82 3.83
CA ARG A 41 -9.05 -13.74 5.15
C ARG A 41 -8.84 -15.02 5.95
N THR A 42 -8.95 -16.18 5.31
CA THR A 42 -8.69 -17.48 5.96
C THR A 42 -7.25 -17.56 6.44
N ALA A 43 -6.28 -17.27 5.57
CA ALA A 43 -4.86 -17.29 5.92
C ALA A 43 -4.54 -16.34 7.09
N TYR A 44 -5.01 -15.09 7.02
CA TYR A 44 -4.77 -14.09 8.07
C TYR A 44 -5.46 -14.48 9.39
N GLY A 45 -6.67 -15.01 9.33
CA GLY A 45 -7.39 -15.44 10.52
C GLY A 45 -6.79 -16.70 11.18
N ASN A 46 -6.19 -17.60 10.40
CA ASN A 46 -5.44 -18.74 10.94
C ASN A 46 -4.21 -18.26 11.74
N ILE A 47 -3.48 -17.28 11.22
CA ILE A 47 -2.36 -16.65 11.94
C ILE A 47 -2.87 -15.90 13.18
N ALA A 48 -3.99 -15.20 13.06
CA ALA A 48 -4.59 -14.45 14.17
C ALA A 48 -5.20 -15.36 15.25
N GLY A 49 -5.49 -16.63 14.95
CA GLY A 49 -6.27 -17.53 15.81
C GLY A 49 -7.73 -17.10 15.96
N TRP A 50 -8.25 -16.29 15.02
CA TRP A 50 -9.59 -15.72 15.09
C TRP A 50 -10.12 -15.35 13.70
N GLN A 51 -11.44 -15.52 13.50
CA GLN A 51 -12.14 -15.15 12.26
C GLN A 51 -13.24 -14.13 12.54
N SER A 52 -13.38 -13.14 11.64
CA SER A 52 -14.48 -12.17 11.68
C SER A 52 -15.83 -12.84 11.45
N SER A 53 -16.89 -12.28 12.03
CA SER A 53 -18.28 -12.70 11.83
C SER A 53 -18.96 -12.03 10.63
N ARG A 54 -18.27 -11.13 9.91
CA ARG A 54 -18.80 -10.50 8.71
C ARG A 54 -19.09 -11.53 7.62
N SER A 55 -20.00 -11.16 6.71
CA SER A 55 -20.35 -11.99 5.55
C SER A 55 -19.11 -12.47 4.79
N TRP A 56 -19.20 -13.68 4.24
CA TRP A 56 -18.18 -14.31 3.39
C TRP A 56 -18.55 -14.28 1.90
N THR A 57 -19.77 -13.84 1.58
CA THR A 57 -20.34 -13.87 0.23
C THR A 57 -20.74 -12.49 -0.28
N ASP A 58 -20.74 -11.48 0.59
CA ASP A 58 -20.89 -10.07 0.21
C ASP A 58 -19.50 -9.46 0.08
N GLY A 59 -19.12 -8.96 -1.09
CA GLY A 59 -17.75 -8.52 -1.39
C GLY A 59 -17.21 -7.47 -0.42
N PRO A 60 -17.88 -6.32 -0.25
CA PRO A 60 -17.48 -5.30 0.71
C PRO A 60 -17.31 -5.85 2.15
N GLU A 61 -18.27 -6.64 2.64
CA GLU A 61 -18.21 -7.20 3.99
C GLU A 61 -17.14 -8.30 4.13
N THR A 62 -16.90 -9.07 3.07
CA THR A 62 -15.85 -10.10 3.03
C THR A 62 -14.48 -9.45 3.15
N PHE A 63 -14.26 -8.34 2.41
CA PHE A 63 -13.03 -7.56 2.49
C PHE A 63 -12.86 -6.90 3.86
N ARG A 64 -13.91 -6.29 4.41
CA ARG A 64 -13.87 -5.74 5.78
C ARG A 64 -13.56 -6.82 6.83
N GLY A 65 -14.07 -8.04 6.62
CA GLY A 65 -13.73 -9.19 7.44
C GLY A 65 -12.24 -9.55 7.37
N MET A 66 -11.64 -9.49 6.17
CA MET A 66 -10.19 -9.63 5.97
C MET A 66 -9.39 -8.56 6.73
N VAL A 67 -9.86 -7.30 6.70
CA VAL A 67 -9.25 -6.20 7.44
C VAL A 67 -9.38 -6.39 8.95
N GLU A 68 -10.50 -6.91 9.45
CA GLU A 68 -10.68 -7.22 10.88
C GLU A 68 -9.75 -8.32 11.37
N VAL A 69 -9.58 -9.42 10.62
CA VAL A 69 -8.63 -10.48 10.99
C VAL A 69 -7.18 -9.97 10.90
N SER A 70 -6.88 -9.05 9.98
CA SER A 70 -5.57 -8.37 9.93
C SER A 70 -5.30 -7.56 11.20
N ARG A 71 -6.32 -6.87 11.74
CA ARG A 71 -6.20 -6.19 13.05
C ARG A 71 -5.99 -7.18 14.19
N ALA A 72 -6.70 -8.31 14.17
CA ALA A 72 -6.55 -9.36 15.17
C ALA A 72 -5.13 -9.96 15.13
N LEU A 73 -4.55 -10.16 13.94
CA LEU A 73 -3.17 -10.61 13.76
C LEU A 73 -2.18 -9.69 14.47
N MET A 74 -2.37 -8.38 14.48
CA MET A 74 -1.46 -7.45 15.16
C MET A 74 -1.49 -7.53 16.70
N ARG A 75 -2.54 -8.11 17.29
CA ARG A 75 -2.70 -8.16 18.76
C ARG A 75 -1.61 -9.01 19.38
N GLY A 76 -1.00 -8.51 20.45
CA GLY A 76 0.09 -9.20 21.16
C GLY A 76 1.42 -9.33 20.39
N ARG A 77 1.51 -8.84 19.14
CA ARG A 77 2.72 -8.95 18.30
C ARG A 77 3.48 -7.63 18.20
N THR A 78 4.81 -7.69 18.21
CA THR A 78 5.72 -6.59 17.82
C THR A 78 5.61 -6.30 16.31
N ALA A 79 6.16 -5.20 15.81
CA ALA A 79 6.12 -4.92 14.37
C ALA A 79 6.89 -5.99 13.56
N ALA A 80 8.03 -6.46 14.07
CA ALA A 80 8.79 -7.56 13.47
C ALA A 80 7.97 -8.85 13.40
N GLN A 81 7.37 -9.27 14.52
CA GLN A 81 6.52 -10.47 14.56
C GLN A 81 5.30 -10.38 13.62
N GLN A 82 4.76 -9.19 13.38
CA GLN A 82 3.70 -8.99 12.40
C GLN A 82 4.20 -9.23 10.97
N ARG A 83 5.36 -8.67 10.60
CA ARG A 83 5.96 -8.87 9.29
C ARG A 83 6.29 -10.34 9.05
N ASP A 84 6.98 -10.97 10.00
CA ASP A 84 7.41 -12.38 9.90
C ASP A 84 6.21 -13.32 9.77
N ALA A 85 5.15 -13.07 10.54
CA ALA A 85 3.91 -13.83 10.45
C ALA A 85 3.27 -13.76 9.06
N VAL A 86 3.29 -12.59 8.42
CA VAL A 86 2.74 -12.44 7.07
C VAL A 86 3.66 -13.06 6.02
N ILE A 87 4.98 -12.85 6.13
CA ILE A 87 5.99 -13.42 5.23
C ILE A 87 5.92 -14.95 5.23
N ALA A 88 5.69 -15.58 6.39
CA ALA A 88 5.54 -17.04 6.49
C ALA A 88 4.35 -17.60 5.70
N GLY A 89 3.39 -16.76 5.31
CA GLY A 89 2.29 -17.14 4.42
C GLY A 89 2.61 -17.01 2.93
N PHE A 90 3.76 -16.45 2.56
CA PHE A 90 4.17 -16.32 1.16
C PHE A 90 4.82 -17.63 0.68
N PRO A 91 4.74 -17.93 -0.63
CA PRO A 91 5.42 -19.09 -1.18
C PRO A 91 6.94 -19.01 -0.99
N GLU A 92 7.58 -20.11 -0.61
CA GLU A 92 9.04 -20.21 -0.65
C GLU A 92 9.49 -20.42 -2.11
N VAL A 93 10.50 -19.66 -2.54
CA VAL A 93 11.04 -19.75 -3.89
C VAL A 93 12.42 -20.39 -3.82
N PRO A 94 12.69 -21.48 -4.58
CA PRO A 94 13.99 -22.13 -4.54
C PRO A 94 15.14 -21.16 -4.87
N ALA A 95 16.24 -21.22 -4.13
CA ALA A 95 17.35 -20.27 -4.27
C ALA A 95 17.99 -20.21 -5.67
N TRP A 96 17.82 -21.26 -6.49
CA TRP A 96 18.27 -21.29 -7.89
C TRP A 96 17.40 -20.42 -8.81
N PHE A 97 16.16 -20.12 -8.43
CA PHE A 97 15.22 -19.35 -9.26
C PHE A 97 15.78 -17.98 -9.61
N ARG A 98 16.22 -17.22 -8.61
CA ARG A 98 16.87 -15.91 -8.79
C ARG A 98 18.21 -15.97 -9.55
N GLN A 99 18.86 -17.14 -9.61
CA GLN A 99 20.06 -17.33 -10.43
C GLN A 99 19.70 -17.50 -11.91
N LEU A 100 18.58 -18.17 -12.21
CA LEU A 100 18.08 -18.34 -13.58
C LEU A 100 17.30 -17.13 -14.08
N PHE A 101 16.66 -16.39 -13.18
CA PHE A 101 15.86 -15.19 -13.49
C PHE A 101 16.39 -13.99 -12.71
N PRO A 102 17.61 -13.49 -13.01
CA PRO A 102 18.12 -12.27 -12.41
C PRO A 102 17.25 -11.08 -12.82
N TYR A 103 17.36 -9.99 -12.06
CA TYR A 103 16.71 -8.74 -12.41
C TYR A 103 16.97 -8.36 -13.88
N SER A 104 15.90 -7.97 -14.57
CA SER A 104 15.97 -7.38 -15.89
C SER A 104 14.92 -6.27 -16.02
N LYS A 105 15.26 -5.22 -16.77
CA LYS A 105 14.31 -4.15 -17.13
C LYS A 105 13.03 -4.73 -17.74
N TRP A 106 13.16 -5.67 -18.69
CA TRP A 106 12.02 -6.34 -19.30
C TRP A 106 11.15 -7.06 -18.28
N GLY A 107 11.75 -7.80 -17.33
CA GLY A 107 11.03 -8.45 -16.25
C GLY A 107 10.25 -7.46 -15.38
N ALA A 108 10.86 -6.33 -15.03
CA ALA A 108 10.21 -5.27 -14.25
C ALA A 108 9.03 -4.64 -15.02
N GLU A 109 9.19 -4.36 -16.32
CA GLU A 109 8.12 -3.83 -17.17
C GLU A 109 6.98 -4.83 -17.37
N VAL A 110 7.27 -6.12 -17.53
CA VAL A 110 6.25 -7.17 -17.59
C VAL A 110 5.49 -7.24 -16.26
N ASN A 111 6.18 -7.23 -15.13
CA ASN A 111 5.54 -7.28 -13.81
C ASN A 111 4.63 -6.07 -13.58
N ALA A 112 5.11 -4.86 -13.90
CA ALA A 112 4.29 -3.66 -13.83
C ALA A 112 3.05 -3.78 -14.74
N LYS A 113 3.21 -4.28 -15.98
CA LYS A 113 2.12 -4.45 -16.94
C LYS A 113 1.06 -5.45 -16.50
N ILE A 114 1.43 -6.56 -15.86
CA ILE A 114 0.47 -7.58 -15.43
C ILE A 114 -0.15 -7.27 -14.06
N THR A 115 0.51 -6.47 -13.22
CA THR A 115 0.04 -6.16 -11.86
C THR A 115 -1.41 -5.66 -11.81
N PRO A 116 -1.85 -4.71 -12.65
CA PRO A 116 -3.25 -4.29 -12.69
C PRO A 116 -4.24 -5.45 -12.92
N ALA A 117 -3.90 -6.41 -13.79
CA ALA A 117 -4.79 -7.54 -14.08
C ALA A 117 -4.95 -8.49 -12.89
N PHE A 118 -3.92 -8.63 -12.04
CA PHE A 118 -3.93 -9.60 -10.93
C PHE A 118 -4.28 -9.01 -9.57
N PHE A 119 -4.13 -7.69 -9.37
CA PHE A 119 -4.25 -7.10 -8.03
C PHE A 119 -5.34 -6.02 -7.90
N THR A 120 -6.04 -5.63 -8.98
CA THR A 120 -7.07 -4.57 -8.91
C THR A 120 -8.18 -4.91 -7.90
N TRP A 121 -8.58 -6.16 -7.80
CA TRP A 121 -9.58 -6.62 -6.82
C TRP A 121 -9.16 -6.40 -5.35
N LEU A 122 -7.85 -6.53 -5.08
CA LEU A 122 -7.28 -6.48 -3.74
C LEU A 122 -6.98 -5.05 -3.31
N VAL A 123 -6.29 -4.30 -4.17
CA VAL A 123 -5.75 -2.98 -3.82
C VAL A 123 -6.46 -1.84 -4.54
N GLY A 124 -7.26 -2.07 -5.57
CA GLY A 124 -7.99 -1.02 -6.29
C GLY A 124 -7.40 -0.67 -7.65
N PRO A 125 -7.99 0.33 -8.34
CA PRO A 125 -7.60 0.73 -9.69
C PRO A 125 -6.12 1.12 -9.78
N MET A 126 -5.46 0.68 -10.85
CA MET A 126 -4.03 0.87 -11.07
C MET A 126 -3.71 1.32 -12.48
N GLN A 127 -2.69 2.16 -12.61
CA GLN A 127 -2.12 2.60 -13.89
C GLN A 127 -0.62 2.36 -13.92
N THR A 128 -0.11 1.86 -15.04
CA THR A 128 1.34 1.73 -15.25
C THR A 128 1.95 3.05 -15.70
N GLY A 129 3.19 3.30 -15.30
CA GLY A 129 3.88 4.54 -15.57
C GLY A 129 5.40 4.36 -15.70
N PRO A 130 6.10 5.42 -16.12
CA PRO A 130 7.56 5.42 -16.19
C PRO A 130 8.20 5.56 -14.82
N ALA A 131 9.34 4.89 -14.62
CA ALA A 131 10.25 5.08 -13.50
C ALA A 131 11.69 5.23 -14.03
N VAL A 132 12.55 5.92 -13.27
CA VAL A 132 13.98 6.02 -13.55
C VAL A 132 14.74 5.16 -12.53
N ILE A 133 15.36 4.09 -13.01
CA ILE A 133 16.17 3.16 -12.20
C ILE A 133 17.61 3.24 -12.70
N ASP A 134 18.55 3.61 -11.83
CA ASP A 134 19.98 3.76 -12.17
C ASP A 134 20.24 4.62 -13.43
N GLY A 135 19.48 5.70 -13.59
CA GLY A 135 19.57 6.61 -14.73
C GLY A 135 18.90 6.11 -16.02
N GLN A 136 18.27 4.93 -16.01
CA GLN A 136 17.54 4.37 -17.14
C GLN A 136 16.03 4.51 -16.92
N GLN A 137 15.32 5.05 -17.92
CA GLN A 137 13.86 5.07 -17.90
C GLN A 137 13.28 3.70 -18.32
N GLN A 138 12.28 3.23 -17.57
CA GLN A 138 11.55 1.98 -17.85
C GLN A 138 10.08 2.09 -17.41
N MET A 139 9.18 1.34 -18.05
CA MET A 139 7.74 1.34 -17.74
C MET A 139 7.42 0.39 -16.57
N SER A 140 8.05 0.64 -15.42
CA SER A 140 8.03 -0.27 -14.27
C SER A 140 7.38 0.30 -13.01
N ALA A 141 6.80 1.50 -13.07
CA ALA A 141 5.95 2.02 -12.00
C ALA A 141 4.51 1.56 -12.18
N VAL A 142 3.81 1.31 -11.07
CA VAL A 142 2.37 1.08 -11.01
C VAL A 142 1.79 1.96 -9.93
N LYS A 143 0.94 2.90 -10.31
CA LYS A 143 0.21 3.77 -9.40
C LYS A 143 -1.13 3.14 -9.07
N ILE A 144 -1.34 2.77 -7.82
CA ILE A 144 -2.65 2.48 -7.26
C ILE A 144 -3.31 3.82 -6.94
N GLU A 145 -4.43 4.12 -7.58
CA GLU A 145 -5.13 5.41 -7.44
C GLU A 145 -5.68 5.59 -6.02
N ARG A 146 -6.29 4.53 -5.49
CA ARG A 146 -6.76 4.46 -4.10
C ARG A 146 -6.66 3.04 -3.60
N CYS A 147 -5.76 2.83 -2.64
CA CYS A 147 -5.50 1.53 -2.04
C CYS A 147 -6.66 1.10 -1.14
N ARG A 148 -7.42 0.09 -1.57
CA ARG A 148 -8.56 -0.45 -0.82
C ARG A 148 -8.17 -0.89 0.59
N TYR A 149 -7.04 -1.60 0.73
CA TYR A 149 -6.57 -2.09 2.03
C TYR A 149 -6.19 -0.93 2.97
N LEU A 150 -5.49 0.09 2.48
CA LEU A 150 -5.15 1.26 3.28
C LEU A 150 -6.40 2.07 3.65
N ALA A 151 -7.31 2.29 2.70
CA ALA A 151 -8.55 3.02 2.93
C ALA A 151 -9.47 2.34 3.96
N GLU A 152 -9.67 1.01 3.86
CA GLU A 152 -10.55 0.25 4.77
C GLU A 152 -9.89 -0.02 6.14
N SER A 153 -8.57 -0.24 6.16
CA SER A 153 -7.85 -0.39 7.43
C SER A 153 -7.74 0.93 8.19
N GLY A 154 -7.58 2.03 7.45
CA GLY A 154 -7.31 3.35 7.97
C GLY A 154 -6.05 3.38 8.82
N CYS A 155 -5.06 2.50 8.58
CA CYS A 155 -3.95 2.34 9.51
C CYS A 155 -2.57 2.19 8.86
N ALA A 156 -1.67 3.15 9.14
CA ALA A 156 -0.29 3.16 8.65
C ALA A 156 0.48 1.89 9.05
N ALA A 157 0.36 1.43 10.31
CA ALA A 157 1.05 0.24 10.77
C ALA A 157 0.58 -1.05 10.06
N MET A 158 -0.71 -1.16 9.71
CA MET A 158 -1.21 -2.29 8.92
C MET A 158 -0.67 -2.24 7.50
N CYS A 159 -0.71 -1.07 6.86
CA CYS A 159 -0.15 -0.87 5.52
C CYS A 159 1.35 -1.25 5.47
N VAL A 160 2.13 -0.77 6.42
CA VAL A 160 3.58 -1.00 6.45
C VAL A 160 3.93 -2.45 6.81
N ASN A 161 3.38 -2.98 7.91
CA ASN A 161 3.80 -4.28 8.42
C ASN A 161 3.13 -5.48 7.75
N LEU A 162 1.92 -5.32 7.19
CA LEU A 162 1.15 -6.43 6.63
C LEU A 162 1.10 -6.41 5.10
N CYS A 163 1.36 -5.27 4.46
CA CYS A 163 1.35 -5.15 3.01
C CYS A 163 2.74 -4.79 2.46
N LYS A 164 3.23 -3.58 2.72
CA LYS A 164 4.47 -3.04 2.13
C LYS A 164 5.70 -3.89 2.45
N ALA A 165 6.06 -4.05 3.72
CA ALA A 165 7.32 -4.70 4.08
C ALA A 165 7.36 -6.18 3.66
N PRO A 166 6.31 -7.01 3.91
CA PRO A 166 6.27 -8.38 3.41
C PRO A 166 6.35 -8.48 1.88
N CYS A 167 5.61 -7.63 1.15
CA CYS A 167 5.60 -7.64 -0.31
C CYS A 167 6.97 -7.25 -0.88
N GLN A 168 7.57 -6.16 -0.40
CA GLN A 168 8.91 -5.74 -0.83
C GLN A 168 9.96 -6.83 -0.54
N LYS A 169 9.88 -7.49 0.63
CA LYS A 169 10.77 -8.60 0.97
C LYS A 169 10.61 -9.75 -0.01
N PHE A 170 9.37 -10.21 -0.24
CA PHE A 170 9.12 -11.33 -1.14
C PHE A 170 9.62 -11.04 -2.56
N PHE A 171 9.28 -9.89 -3.13
CA PHE A 171 9.72 -9.55 -4.48
C PHE A 171 11.25 -9.40 -4.56
N THR A 172 11.86 -8.71 -3.60
CA THR A 172 13.30 -8.40 -3.64
C THR A 172 14.17 -9.62 -3.30
N ASP A 173 13.82 -10.34 -2.25
CA ASP A 173 14.67 -11.40 -1.67
C ASP A 173 14.34 -12.77 -2.28
N GLU A 174 13.06 -13.09 -2.47
CA GLU A 174 12.62 -14.41 -2.95
C GLU A 174 12.57 -14.46 -4.49
N LEU A 175 11.94 -13.47 -5.13
CA LEU A 175 11.79 -13.42 -6.59
C LEU A 175 12.99 -12.80 -7.32
N GLY A 176 13.91 -12.15 -6.60
CA GLY A 176 15.07 -11.47 -7.20
C GLY A 176 14.71 -10.22 -8.01
N MET A 177 13.54 -9.64 -7.76
CA MET A 177 13.01 -8.46 -8.43
C MET A 177 12.81 -7.34 -7.42
N PRO A 178 13.76 -6.39 -7.32
CA PRO A 178 13.64 -5.27 -6.39
C PRO A 178 12.29 -4.57 -6.56
N LEU A 179 11.62 -4.29 -5.45
CA LEU A 179 10.35 -3.59 -5.44
C LEU A 179 10.34 -2.59 -4.28
N THR A 180 10.03 -1.34 -4.60
CA THR A 180 9.74 -0.30 -3.60
C THR A 180 8.27 0.09 -3.70
N MET A 181 7.59 0.13 -2.56
CA MET A 181 6.21 0.58 -2.45
C MET A 181 6.16 1.90 -1.68
N LYS A 182 5.47 2.91 -2.20
CA LYS A 182 5.40 4.26 -1.64
C LYS A 182 3.93 4.61 -1.38
N PRO A 183 3.37 4.24 -0.21
CA PRO A 183 2.02 4.61 0.16
C PRO A 183 1.93 6.11 0.43
N ASN A 184 0.84 6.74 -0.01
CA ASN A 184 0.45 8.08 0.41
C ASN A 184 -0.71 7.95 1.40
N PHE A 185 -0.49 8.41 2.63
CA PHE A 185 -1.44 8.26 3.71
C PHE A 185 -2.51 9.38 3.76
N GLU A 186 -2.38 10.40 2.92
CA GLU A 186 -3.34 11.51 2.82
C GLU A 186 -4.48 11.19 1.84
N ASP A 187 -4.13 10.67 0.65
CA ASP A 187 -5.08 10.32 -0.41
C ASP A 187 -5.39 8.81 -0.49
N PHE A 188 -4.67 7.99 0.29
CA PHE A 188 -4.68 6.53 0.29
C PHE A 188 -4.19 5.87 -1.00
N SER A 189 -3.52 6.59 -1.89
CA SER A 189 -2.86 6.01 -3.06
C SER A 189 -1.58 5.26 -2.68
N CYS A 190 -1.04 4.45 -3.58
CA CYS A 190 0.26 3.80 -3.38
C CYS A 190 0.97 3.61 -4.71
N GLU A 191 2.25 3.95 -4.79
CA GLU A 191 3.08 3.64 -5.96
C GLU A 191 3.88 2.37 -5.70
N MET A 192 3.98 1.50 -6.70
CA MET A 192 4.83 0.31 -6.71
C MET A 192 5.84 0.48 -7.82
N VAL A 193 7.14 0.46 -7.50
CA VAL A 193 8.22 0.66 -8.48
C VAL A 193 9.04 -0.61 -8.58
N PHE A 194 8.79 -1.39 -9.63
CA PHE A 194 9.57 -2.58 -9.93
C PHE A 194 10.95 -2.17 -10.47
N GLY A 195 12.01 -2.81 -9.95
CA GLY A 195 13.41 -2.47 -10.19
C GLY A 195 14.01 -1.49 -9.18
N GLU A 196 13.21 -0.76 -8.41
CA GLU A 196 13.72 0.11 -7.34
C GLU A 196 13.97 -0.72 -6.07
N ARG A 197 15.21 -0.70 -5.57
CA ARG A 197 15.56 -1.40 -4.33
C ARG A 197 14.93 -0.69 -3.13
N PRO A 198 14.19 -1.42 -2.27
CA PRO A 198 13.59 -0.81 -1.10
C PRO A 198 14.68 -0.26 -0.17
N PRO A 199 14.46 0.92 0.44
CA PRO A 199 15.33 1.41 1.50
C PRO A 199 15.34 0.45 2.69
N LEU A 200 16.35 0.57 3.55
CA LEU A 200 16.30 -0.07 4.87
C LEU A 200 15.09 0.44 5.65
N LEU A 201 14.50 -0.41 6.48
CA LEU A 201 13.28 -0.07 7.22
C LEU A 201 13.44 1.20 8.06
N GLU A 202 14.63 1.43 8.63
CA GLU A 202 14.93 2.61 9.45
C GLU A 202 15.10 3.91 8.65
N ASP A 203 15.50 3.81 7.39
CA ASP A 203 15.69 4.93 6.48
C ASP A 203 14.41 5.29 5.71
N ASP A 204 13.42 4.41 5.73
CA ASP A 204 12.17 4.59 5.01
C ASP A 204 11.24 5.57 5.75
N PRO A 205 10.91 6.74 5.15
CA PRO A 205 10.12 7.78 5.81
C PRO A 205 8.78 7.30 6.37
N VAL A 206 8.19 6.24 5.78
CA VAL A 206 6.91 5.69 6.23
C VAL A 206 6.95 5.14 7.65
N PHE A 207 8.14 4.80 8.18
CA PHE A 207 8.30 4.32 9.56
C PHE A 207 8.16 5.42 10.62
N ASN A 208 8.21 6.69 10.19
CA ASN A 208 7.97 7.84 11.04
C ASN A 208 6.50 8.33 10.98
N GLN A 209 5.65 7.68 10.18
CA GLN A 209 4.27 8.09 9.98
C GLN A 209 3.46 8.02 11.30
N PRO A 210 2.72 9.08 11.70
CA PRO A 210 1.78 9.00 12.82
C PRO A 210 0.63 8.04 12.51
N CYS A 211 -0.03 7.52 13.55
CA CYS A 211 -1.24 6.74 13.31
C CYS A 211 -2.29 7.62 12.63
N LEU A 212 -2.97 7.09 11.63
CA LEU A 212 -4.06 7.81 10.96
C LEU A 212 -5.25 7.88 11.89
N ALA A 213 -6.04 8.96 11.77
CA ALA A 213 -7.20 9.20 12.64
C ALA A 213 -8.23 8.06 12.59
N ALA A 214 -8.34 7.35 11.47
CA ALA A 214 -9.25 6.23 11.29
C ALA A 214 -8.70 4.87 11.78
N CYS A 215 -7.46 4.81 12.29
CA CYS A 215 -6.86 3.54 12.70
C CYS A 215 -7.50 3.02 13.99
N ALA A 216 -8.28 1.94 13.89
CA ALA A 216 -8.97 1.33 15.04
C ALA A 216 -8.04 0.78 16.14
N THR A 217 -6.75 0.60 15.84
CA THR A 217 -5.74 0.14 16.81
C THR A 217 -4.87 1.28 17.35
N ALA A 218 -5.10 2.52 16.91
CA ALA A 218 -4.31 3.67 17.36
C ALA A 218 -4.39 3.84 18.88
N LYS A 219 -3.25 4.13 19.49
CA LYS A 219 -3.19 4.61 20.88
C LYS A 219 -3.10 6.13 20.85
N ALA A 220 -3.70 6.78 21.85
CA ALA A 220 -3.48 8.19 22.08
C ALA A 220 -1.96 8.42 22.19
N SER A 221 -1.43 9.15 21.23
CA SER A 221 -0.02 9.53 21.11
C SER A 221 -0.01 11.04 20.89
N GLY A 222 1.06 11.71 21.31
CA GLY A 222 1.23 13.15 21.06
C GLY A 222 1.09 13.49 19.57
N LYS A 223 0.63 14.70 19.27
CA LYS A 223 0.47 15.16 17.88
C LYS A 223 1.83 15.08 17.16
N GLY A 224 1.90 14.28 16.09
CA GLY A 224 3.13 14.08 15.32
C GLY A 224 4.04 12.95 15.80
N GLU A 225 3.64 12.19 16.84
CA GLU A 225 4.36 10.99 17.24
C GLU A 225 4.15 9.83 16.26
N ARG A 226 5.20 9.03 16.04
CA ARG A 226 5.15 7.86 15.16
C ARG A 226 4.05 6.90 15.62
N CYS A 227 3.44 6.18 14.69
CA CYS A 227 2.46 5.16 15.05
C CYS A 227 3.13 4.05 15.87
N HIS A 228 2.61 3.81 17.08
CA HIS A 228 3.17 2.88 18.08
C HIS A 228 3.36 1.41 17.64
N LYS A 229 2.84 1.02 16.46
CA LYS A 229 2.97 -0.33 15.89
C LYS A 229 3.91 -0.38 14.67
N LEU A 230 4.53 0.72 14.26
CA LEU A 230 5.52 0.71 13.16
C LEU A 230 6.89 0.18 13.59
N VAL A 231 7.16 0.11 14.89
CA VAL A 231 8.39 -0.42 15.51
C VAL A 231 8.13 -1.64 16.37
#